data_AF-A0A5S4FUR0-F1
#
_entry.id   AF-A0A5S4FUR0-F1
#
_cell.length_a   1.000
_cell.length_b   1.000
_cell.length_c   1.000
_cell.angle_alpha   90.00
_cell.angle_beta   90.00
_cell.angle_gamma   90.00
#
_symmetry.space_group_name_H-M   'P 1'
#
loop_
_entity.id
_entity.type
_entity.pdbx_description
1 polymer ?
#
loop_
_entity_poly.entity_id
_entity_poly.type
_entity_poly.pdbx_seq_one_letter_code
_entity_poly.pdbx_strand_id
1 'polypeptide(L)'
;MLHLRLISPSARTGEVTAVLEECPGVTNIVVLPDVAREPRGDVILCDAARESANEVLGKLKWLETEGSIALEQVDLSLSKVATAAVEEAPGEPDDAVVWEELAQRVHSDSRITWAYLAFLAIATQLAGIGILQNSPILIVGAMVLGPEFGSVAAICFGLLRRRRHLIISSFRTLFVGFTVAIAITFACALVSYWLGWIDIHNLTRNEEVQFIVKPDRWSFIVALLAGAAGVLSVTAGKSSALIGVFISVTTVPAAGYLAVALALGDWKEVAGSVSQLAVNIAGMIISGTATLLVQRKFWPQVGRRSSV
;
A
#
# COMPACT_ATOMS: atom_id res chain seq x y z
N MET A 1 10.96 -16.57 2.53
CA MET A 1 10.01 -17.71 2.49
C MET A 1 8.70 -17.31 3.16
N LEU A 2 7.65 -18.05 2.89
CA LEU A 2 6.33 -17.93 3.49
C LEU A 2 5.99 -19.23 4.20
N HIS A 3 5.48 -19.15 5.41
CA HIS A 3 4.93 -20.27 6.15
C HIS A 3 3.45 -20.41 5.81
N LEU A 4 3.02 -21.59 5.38
CA LEU A 4 1.63 -21.89 5.07
C LEU A 4 1.08 -22.85 6.13
N ARG A 5 -0.06 -22.48 6.70
CA ARG A 5 -0.88 -23.36 7.53
C ARG A 5 -2.19 -23.63 6.82
N LEU A 6 -2.40 -24.88 6.45
CA LEU A 6 -3.57 -25.37 5.75
C LEU A 6 -4.39 -26.25 6.68
N ILE A 7 -5.71 -26.14 6.60
CA ILE A 7 -6.63 -27.12 7.18
C ILE A 7 -7.45 -27.70 6.05
N SER A 8 -7.46 -29.02 5.93
CA SER A 8 -8.18 -29.74 4.87
C SER A 8 -9.07 -30.84 5.45
N PRO A 9 -10.20 -31.17 4.80
CA PRO A 9 -10.93 -32.38 5.14
C PRO A 9 -10.05 -33.62 4.97
N SER A 10 -10.04 -34.53 5.94
CA SER A 10 -9.14 -35.71 5.95
C SER A 10 -9.27 -36.60 4.71
N ALA A 11 -10.43 -36.58 4.03
CA ALA A 11 -10.65 -37.32 2.78
C ALA A 11 -9.82 -36.80 1.59
N ARG A 12 -9.39 -35.53 1.63
CA ARG A 12 -8.69 -34.84 0.52
C ARG A 12 -7.28 -34.40 0.89
N THR A 13 -6.77 -34.77 2.06
CA THR A 13 -5.42 -34.42 2.51
C THR A 13 -4.35 -34.93 1.55
N GLY A 14 -4.55 -36.10 0.95
CA GLY A 14 -3.63 -36.63 -0.08
C GLY A 14 -3.53 -35.74 -1.34
N GLU A 15 -4.62 -35.06 -1.72
CA GLU A 15 -4.58 -34.09 -2.83
C GLU A 15 -3.75 -32.86 -2.45
N VAL A 16 -3.84 -32.41 -1.19
CA VAL A 16 -3.09 -31.26 -0.68
C VAL A 16 -1.59 -31.58 -0.64
N THR A 17 -1.21 -32.73 -0.07
CA THR A 17 0.19 -33.13 0.04
C THR A 17 0.82 -33.34 -1.33
N ALA A 18 0.11 -33.97 -2.27
CA ALA A 18 0.60 -34.16 -3.64
C ALA A 18 0.93 -32.81 -4.31
N VAL A 19 0.04 -31.82 -4.18
CA VAL A 19 0.27 -30.47 -4.73
C VAL A 19 1.51 -29.81 -4.10
N LEU A 20 1.72 -29.99 -2.79
CA LEU A 20 2.87 -29.41 -2.09
C LEU A 20 4.18 -30.10 -2.47
N GLU A 21 4.18 -31.43 -2.60
CA GLU A 21 5.36 -32.22 -2.97
C GLU A 21 5.78 -32.01 -4.43
N GLU A 22 4.82 -31.78 -5.33
CA GLU A 22 5.09 -31.51 -6.75
C GLU A 22 5.55 -30.06 -7.02
N CYS A 23 5.31 -29.14 -6.08
CA CYS A 23 5.59 -27.73 -6.31
C CYS A 23 7.06 -27.41 -5.95
N PRO A 24 7.89 -26.99 -6.93
CA PRO A 24 9.27 -26.59 -6.64
C PRO A 24 9.28 -25.40 -5.68
N GLY A 25 10.23 -25.39 -4.76
CA GLY A 25 10.34 -24.34 -3.74
C GLY A 25 9.39 -24.47 -2.55
N VAL A 26 8.70 -25.60 -2.39
CA VAL A 26 8.02 -25.97 -1.14
C VAL A 26 8.91 -26.91 -0.32
N THR A 27 8.95 -26.69 1.00
CA THR A 27 9.74 -27.47 1.95
C THR A 27 9.03 -27.56 3.30
N ASN A 28 9.64 -28.27 4.26
CA ASN A 28 9.15 -28.41 5.64
C ASN A 28 7.67 -28.86 5.72
N ILE A 29 7.26 -29.78 4.84
CA ILE A 29 5.90 -30.31 4.82
C ILE A 29 5.67 -31.19 6.05
N VAL A 30 4.69 -30.82 6.87
CA VAL A 30 4.28 -31.54 8.10
C VAL A 30 2.78 -31.78 8.03
N VAL A 31 2.36 -33.02 8.25
CA VAL A 31 0.94 -33.42 8.26
C VAL A 31 0.57 -33.91 9.66
N LEU A 32 -0.47 -33.32 10.23
CA LEU A 32 -1.04 -33.66 11.53
C LEU A 32 -2.49 -34.13 11.32
N PRO A 33 -2.74 -35.46 11.30
CA PRO A 33 -4.05 -36.01 10.96
C PRO A 33 -5.08 -35.84 12.09
N ASP A 34 -6.32 -35.48 11.74
CA ASP A 34 -7.52 -35.33 12.60
C ASP A 34 -7.31 -34.46 13.86
N VAL A 35 -6.43 -33.46 13.78
CA VAL A 35 -6.17 -32.54 14.90
C VAL A 35 -7.01 -31.26 14.85
N ALA A 36 -7.49 -30.84 13.67
CA ALA A 36 -8.27 -29.62 13.52
C ALA A 36 -9.74 -29.84 13.94
N ARG A 37 -10.29 -28.90 14.71
CA ARG A 37 -11.67 -28.96 15.21
C ARG A 37 -12.65 -28.15 14.39
N GLU A 38 -12.26 -26.93 13.99
CA GLU A 38 -13.09 -26.04 13.20
C GLU A 38 -12.18 -25.16 12.30
N PRO A 39 -12.19 -25.36 10.97
CA PRO A 39 -12.82 -26.49 10.25
C PRO A 39 -12.26 -27.85 10.70
N ARG A 40 -13.08 -28.91 10.66
CA ARG A 40 -12.68 -30.25 11.10
C ARG A 40 -11.82 -30.95 10.05
N GLY A 41 -10.70 -31.53 10.44
CA GLY A 41 -9.85 -32.32 9.57
C GLY A 41 -8.37 -32.30 9.95
N ASP A 42 -7.52 -32.31 8.93
CA ASP A 42 -6.06 -32.45 9.07
C ASP A 42 -5.39 -31.09 8.94
N VAL A 43 -4.34 -30.87 9.74
CA VAL A 43 -3.49 -29.67 9.64
C VAL A 43 -2.26 -30.01 8.82
N ILE A 44 -1.99 -29.20 7.80
CA ILE A 44 -0.79 -29.30 6.97
C ILE A 44 -0.02 -28.00 7.12
N LEU A 45 1.25 -28.10 7.51
CA LEU A 45 2.19 -26.99 7.59
C LEU A 45 3.24 -27.17 6.51
N CYS A 46 3.64 -26.10 5.85
CA CYS A 46 4.79 -26.12 4.94
C CYS A 46 5.39 -24.74 4.81
N ASP A 47 6.64 -24.66 4.36
CA ASP A 47 7.25 -23.41 3.95
C ASP A 47 7.37 -23.37 2.43
N ALA A 48 7.10 -22.22 1.82
CA ALA A 48 7.21 -22.02 0.38
C ALA A 48 8.05 -20.79 0.05
N ALA A 49 8.80 -20.85 -1.05
CA ALA A 49 9.33 -19.68 -1.72
C ALA A 49 8.18 -18.75 -2.15
N ARG A 50 8.40 -17.42 -2.17
CA ARG A 50 7.34 -16.44 -2.49
C ARG A 50 6.85 -16.61 -3.94
N GLU A 51 7.77 -17.00 -4.81
CA GLU A 51 7.65 -17.29 -6.22
C GLU A 51 6.65 -18.43 -6.48
N SER A 52 6.75 -19.49 -5.67
CA SER A 52 5.95 -20.71 -5.78
C SER A 52 4.59 -20.61 -5.08
N ALA A 53 4.42 -19.63 -4.17
CA ALA A 53 3.21 -19.48 -3.38
C ALA A 53 1.95 -19.28 -4.24
N ASN A 54 2.03 -18.56 -5.37
CA ASN A 54 0.88 -18.38 -6.26
C ASN A 54 0.42 -19.69 -6.91
N GLU A 55 1.34 -20.62 -7.21
CA GLU A 55 0.99 -21.91 -7.78
C GLU A 55 0.25 -22.78 -6.75
N VAL A 56 0.80 -22.86 -5.53
CA VAL A 56 0.19 -23.58 -4.41
C VAL A 56 -1.21 -23.03 -4.10
N LEU A 57 -1.33 -21.71 -3.90
CA LEU A 57 -2.61 -21.04 -3.62
C LEU A 57 -3.61 -21.21 -4.76
N GLY A 58 -3.14 -21.22 -6.01
CA GLY A 58 -3.98 -21.43 -7.19
C GLY A 58 -4.59 -22.83 -7.24
N LYS A 59 -3.75 -23.87 -7.04
CA LYS A 59 -4.19 -25.28 -7.03
C LYS A 59 -5.05 -25.61 -5.80
N LEU A 60 -4.77 -24.99 -4.65
CA LEU A 60 -5.45 -25.25 -3.39
C LEU A 60 -6.58 -24.26 -3.06
N LYS A 61 -7.01 -23.44 -4.03
CA LYS A 61 -8.01 -22.39 -3.82
C LYS A 61 -9.34 -22.89 -3.22
N TRP A 62 -9.71 -24.13 -3.50
CA TRP A 62 -10.92 -24.77 -2.96
C TRP A 62 -10.92 -24.89 -1.42
N LEU A 63 -9.77 -24.80 -0.77
CA LEU A 63 -9.67 -24.75 0.69
C LEU A 63 -10.28 -23.46 1.28
N GLU A 64 -10.51 -22.41 0.49
CA GLU A 64 -11.23 -21.21 0.94
C GLU A 64 -12.66 -21.53 1.42
N THR A 65 -13.28 -22.57 0.86
CA THR A 65 -14.67 -22.96 1.18
C THR A 65 -14.79 -24.21 2.04
N GLU A 66 -13.88 -25.17 1.89
CA GLU A 66 -13.95 -26.49 2.56
C GLU A 66 -12.93 -26.65 3.70
N GLY A 67 -12.07 -25.65 3.91
CA GLY A 67 -10.97 -25.73 4.86
C GLY A 67 -10.50 -24.34 5.27
N SER A 68 -9.18 -24.17 5.36
CA SER A 68 -8.60 -22.83 5.54
C SER A 68 -7.17 -22.78 5.03
N ILE A 69 -6.76 -21.59 4.59
CA ILE A 69 -5.36 -21.27 4.27
C ILE A 69 -4.97 -20.05 5.09
N ALA A 70 -3.90 -20.16 5.86
CA ALA A 70 -3.22 -19.04 6.50
C ALA A 70 -1.78 -18.99 5.98
N LEU A 71 -1.27 -17.77 5.80
CA LEU A 71 0.04 -17.53 5.25
C LEU A 71 0.75 -16.47 6.10
N GLU A 72 1.99 -16.74 6.47
CA GLU A 72 2.83 -15.88 7.31
C GLU A 72 4.20 -15.69 6.66
N GLN A 73 4.84 -14.55 6.91
CA GLN A 73 6.20 -14.30 6.43
C GLN A 73 7.21 -14.86 7.42
N VAL A 74 8.19 -15.61 6.92
CA VAL A 74 9.30 -16.11 7.74
C VAL A 74 10.46 -15.12 7.68
N ASP A 75 10.69 -14.41 8.79
CA ASP A 75 11.75 -13.38 8.89
C ASP A 75 13.16 -13.99 8.87
N LEU A 76 13.32 -15.20 9.44
CA LEU A 76 14.59 -15.91 9.49
C LEU A 76 14.35 -17.42 9.34
N SER A 77 15.06 -18.05 8.39
CA SER A 77 15.12 -19.50 8.27
C SER A 77 16.58 -19.94 8.17
N LEU A 78 16.97 -20.87 9.03
CA LEU A 78 18.32 -21.46 9.06
C LEU A 78 18.23 -22.93 8.64
N SER A 79 18.05 -23.15 7.34
CA SER A 79 17.94 -24.51 6.78
C SER A 79 18.51 -24.56 5.38
N LYS A 80 19.38 -25.55 5.12
CA LYS A 80 19.90 -25.80 3.78
C LYS A 80 18.78 -26.17 2.80
N VAL A 81 17.76 -26.88 3.29
CA VAL A 81 16.61 -27.27 2.47
C VAL A 81 15.76 -26.06 2.11
N ALA A 82 15.61 -25.10 3.03
CA ALA A 82 14.95 -23.83 2.74
C ALA A 82 15.72 -22.98 1.72
N THR A 83 17.05 -22.93 1.82
CA THR A 83 17.88 -22.24 0.83
C THR A 83 17.76 -22.88 -0.56
N ALA A 84 17.87 -24.20 -0.64
CA ALA A 84 17.69 -24.93 -1.90
C ALA A 84 16.29 -24.73 -2.49
N ALA A 85 15.25 -24.71 -1.66
CA ALA A 85 13.88 -24.45 -2.11
C ALA A 85 13.73 -23.05 -2.74
N VAL A 86 14.40 -22.03 -2.20
CA VAL A 86 14.41 -20.69 -2.82
C VAL A 86 15.21 -20.68 -4.12
N GLU A 87 16.34 -21.39 -4.19
CA GLU A 87 17.16 -21.48 -5.42
C GLU A 87 16.48 -22.27 -6.55
N GLU A 88 15.69 -23.28 -6.22
CA GLU A 88 14.90 -24.06 -7.17
C GLU A 88 13.62 -23.33 -7.63
N ALA A 89 13.14 -22.39 -6.83
CA ALA A 89 11.98 -21.59 -7.18
C ALA A 89 12.31 -20.63 -8.32
N PRO A 90 11.42 -20.49 -9.31
CA PRO A 90 11.77 -19.72 -10.48
C PRO A 90 11.59 -18.21 -10.19
N GLY A 91 12.65 -17.43 -10.39
CA GLY A 91 12.65 -15.97 -10.24
C GLY A 91 13.41 -15.46 -9.02
N GLU A 92 13.25 -14.17 -8.71
CA GLU A 92 13.80 -13.54 -7.51
C GLU A 92 12.67 -13.31 -6.48
N PRO A 93 12.93 -13.53 -5.17
CA PRO A 93 11.87 -13.44 -4.15
C PRO A 93 11.26 -12.06 -4.01
N ASP A 94 12.07 -11.02 -4.24
CA ASP A 94 11.68 -9.61 -4.13
C ASP A 94 10.70 -9.19 -5.22
N ASP A 95 10.74 -9.85 -6.36
CA ASP A 95 9.88 -9.55 -7.51
C ASP A 95 8.60 -10.41 -7.51
N ALA A 96 8.54 -11.43 -6.65
CA ALA A 96 7.40 -12.32 -6.50
C ALA A 96 6.20 -11.61 -5.84
N VAL A 97 5.17 -11.34 -6.64
CA VAL A 97 3.91 -10.76 -6.17
C VAL A 97 2.92 -11.86 -5.79
N VAL A 98 2.70 -12.06 -4.49
CA VAL A 98 1.64 -12.95 -3.98
C VAL A 98 0.30 -12.22 -4.08
N TRP A 99 -0.54 -12.59 -5.07
CA TRP A 99 -1.71 -11.78 -5.43
C TRP A 99 -2.78 -11.71 -4.35
N GLU A 100 -2.98 -12.79 -3.60
CA GLU A 100 -3.99 -12.83 -2.54
C GLU A 100 -3.51 -12.09 -1.28
N GLU A 101 -2.22 -12.16 -0.96
CA GLU A 101 -1.61 -11.33 0.09
C GLU A 101 -1.75 -9.84 -0.25
N LEU A 102 -1.40 -9.45 -1.48
CA LEU A 102 -1.58 -8.09 -1.97
C LEU A 102 -3.05 -7.67 -1.85
N ALA A 103 -3.99 -8.52 -2.28
CA ALA A 103 -5.43 -8.21 -2.22
C ALA A 103 -5.91 -7.97 -0.78
N GLN A 104 -5.47 -8.79 0.17
CA GLN A 104 -5.83 -8.63 1.58
C GLN A 104 -5.21 -7.37 2.19
N ARG A 105 -3.91 -7.14 1.98
CA ARG A 105 -3.19 -5.97 2.49
C ARG A 105 -3.78 -4.66 1.96
N VAL A 106 -4.05 -4.63 0.67
CA VAL A 106 -4.72 -3.50 0.02
C VAL A 106 -6.13 -3.26 0.58
N HIS A 107 -6.85 -4.32 0.91
CA HIS A 107 -8.18 -4.22 1.49
C HIS A 107 -8.16 -3.73 2.95
N SER A 108 -7.16 -4.12 3.76
CA SER A 108 -6.99 -3.58 5.11
C SER A 108 -6.63 -2.10 5.09
N ASP A 109 -5.72 -1.70 4.21
CA ASP A 109 -5.15 -0.35 4.17
C ASP A 109 -6.10 0.69 3.54
N SER A 110 -7.20 0.23 2.92
CA SER A 110 -8.24 1.09 2.33
C SER A 110 -9.44 1.33 3.24
N ARG A 111 -9.40 0.87 4.50
CA ARG A 111 -10.50 1.08 5.47
C ARG A 111 -10.35 2.44 6.17
N ILE A 112 -11.48 3.15 6.29
CA ILE A 112 -11.57 4.34 7.15
C ILE A 112 -11.51 3.83 8.60
N THR A 113 -10.41 4.13 9.29
CA THR A 113 -10.25 3.85 10.72
C THR A 113 -10.02 5.15 11.48
N TRP A 114 -10.26 5.13 12.79
CA TRP A 114 -9.92 6.26 13.66
C TRP A 114 -8.44 6.64 13.53
N ALA A 115 -7.54 5.64 13.55
CA ALA A 115 -6.11 5.88 13.42
C ALA A 115 -5.75 6.54 12.09
N TYR A 116 -6.33 6.08 10.98
CA TYR A 116 -6.13 6.68 9.65
C TYR A 116 -6.52 8.17 9.64
N LEU A 117 -7.71 8.50 10.17
CA LEU A 117 -8.18 9.89 10.25
C LEU A 117 -7.30 10.75 11.15
N ALA A 118 -6.89 10.21 12.31
CA ALA A 118 -6.04 10.92 13.26
C ALA A 118 -4.65 11.21 12.67
N PHE A 119 -4.00 10.20 12.06
CA PHE A 119 -2.69 10.38 11.43
C PHE A 119 -2.74 11.39 10.29
N LEU A 120 -3.73 11.29 9.41
CA LEU A 120 -3.87 12.21 8.28
C LEU A 120 -4.18 13.64 8.76
N ALA A 121 -5.00 13.81 9.80
CA ALA A 121 -5.25 15.11 10.42
C ALA A 121 -3.98 15.72 11.05
N ILE A 122 -3.21 14.93 11.81
CA ILE A 122 -1.94 15.37 12.40
C ILE A 122 -0.94 15.73 11.30
N ALA A 123 -0.84 14.91 10.25
CA ALA A 123 0.05 15.14 9.12
C ALA A 123 -0.31 16.45 8.41
N THR A 124 -1.59 16.67 8.13
CA THR A 124 -2.10 17.89 7.48
C THR A 124 -1.87 19.13 8.37
N GLN A 125 -2.02 18.98 9.69
CA GLN A 125 -1.74 20.04 10.65
C GLN A 125 -0.25 20.41 10.70
N LEU A 126 0.63 19.40 10.76
CA LEU A 126 2.09 19.59 10.72
C LEU A 126 2.51 20.27 9.41
N ALA A 127 1.92 19.86 8.28
CA ALA A 127 2.15 20.51 7.00
C ALA A 127 1.72 21.98 7.03
N GLY A 128 0.51 22.28 7.51
CA GLY A 128 0.02 23.65 7.64
C GLY A 128 0.92 24.53 8.52
N ILE A 129 1.36 24.02 9.67
CA ILE A 129 2.31 24.71 10.56
C ILE A 129 3.68 24.88 9.88
N GLY A 130 4.18 23.84 9.21
CA GLY A 130 5.44 23.87 8.50
C GLY A 130 5.47 24.91 7.38
N ILE A 131 4.35 25.07 6.67
CA ILE A 131 4.16 26.12 5.67
C ILE A 131 4.22 27.49 6.33
N LEU A 132 3.46 27.71 7.40
CA LEU A 132 3.39 29.01 8.09
C LEU A 132 4.72 29.43 8.70
N GLN A 133 5.51 28.48 9.15
CA GLN A 133 6.83 28.70 9.74
C GLN A 133 7.97 28.65 8.72
N ASN A 134 7.68 28.44 7.43
CA ASN A 134 8.68 28.25 6.39
C ASN A 134 9.73 27.19 6.78
N SER A 135 9.26 26.04 7.28
CA SER A 135 10.10 24.94 7.80
C SER A 135 9.96 23.69 6.92
N PRO A 136 10.90 23.45 5.99
CA PRO A 136 10.92 22.25 5.17
C PRO A 136 10.96 20.96 5.99
N ILE A 137 11.60 20.98 7.17
CA ILE A 137 11.72 19.81 8.05
C ILE A 137 10.34 19.37 8.58
N LEU A 138 9.49 20.32 8.99
CA LEU A 138 8.13 20.00 9.43
C LEU A 138 7.26 19.46 8.28
N ILE A 139 7.45 20.01 7.07
CA ILE A 139 6.75 19.55 5.87
C ILE A 139 7.16 18.11 5.51
N VAL A 140 8.46 17.81 5.54
CA VAL A 140 8.99 16.46 5.31
C VAL A 140 8.48 15.49 6.38
N GLY A 141 8.45 15.91 7.66
CA GLY A 141 7.89 15.10 8.75
C GLY A 141 6.39 14.80 8.54
N ALA A 142 5.62 15.77 8.06
CA ALA A 142 4.21 15.60 7.71
C ALA A 142 4.01 14.60 6.56
N MET A 143 4.85 14.66 5.52
CA MET A 143 4.80 13.75 4.38
C MET A 143 4.98 12.28 4.79
N VAL A 144 5.93 12.00 5.70
CA VAL A 144 6.20 10.62 6.17
C VAL A 144 5.04 10.05 7.01
N LEU A 145 4.26 10.91 7.66
CA LEU A 145 3.15 10.50 8.53
C LEU A 145 1.88 10.12 7.74
N GLY A 146 1.76 10.56 6.49
CA GLY A 146 0.56 10.39 5.66
C GLY A 146 0.23 8.92 5.37
N PRO A 147 -0.97 8.42 5.75
CA PRO A 147 -1.38 7.04 5.49
C PRO A 147 -2.06 6.84 4.11
N GLU A 148 -2.04 7.82 3.22
CA GLU A 148 -2.85 7.83 1.99
C GLU A 148 -2.44 6.76 0.96
N PHE A 149 -1.19 6.31 0.98
CA PHE A 149 -0.65 5.39 -0.02
C PHE A 149 -1.35 4.03 -0.04
N GLY A 150 -1.78 3.54 1.12
CA GLY A 150 -2.56 2.31 1.21
C GLY A 150 -3.85 2.36 0.38
N SER A 151 -4.56 3.49 0.46
CA SER A 151 -5.77 3.74 -0.33
C SER A 151 -5.47 3.92 -1.82
N VAL A 152 -4.35 4.56 -2.17
CA VAL A 152 -3.91 4.70 -3.58
C VAL A 152 -3.56 3.35 -4.19
N ALA A 153 -2.77 2.53 -3.49
CA ALA A 153 -2.45 1.16 -3.91
C ALA A 153 -3.72 0.32 -4.10
N ALA A 154 -4.74 0.55 -3.28
CA ALA A 154 -6.04 -0.10 -3.41
C ALA A 154 -6.84 0.29 -4.64
N ILE A 155 -6.79 1.55 -5.01
CA ILE A 155 -7.36 2.02 -6.27
C ILE A 155 -6.63 1.36 -7.45
N CYS A 156 -5.28 1.34 -7.44
CA CYS A 156 -4.48 0.71 -8.49
C CYS A 156 -4.81 -0.79 -8.65
N PHE A 157 -4.86 -1.53 -7.55
CA PHE A 157 -5.22 -2.95 -7.57
C PHE A 157 -6.67 -3.18 -8.01
N GLY A 158 -7.60 -2.33 -7.55
CA GLY A 158 -8.99 -2.34 -7.97
C GLY A 158 -9.16 -2.12 -9.48
N LEU A 159 -8.39 -1.20 -10.06
CA LEU A 159 -8.34 -0.95 -11.51
C LEU A 159 -7.78 -2.17 -12.27
N LEU A 160 -6.67 -2.75 -11.80
CA LEU A 160 -6.07 -3.96 -12.39
C LEU A 160 -7.05 -5.14 -12.44
N ARG A 161 -7.78 -5.39 -11.35
CA ARG A 161 -8.74 -6.50 -11.20
C ARG A 161 -10.15 -6.14 -11.64
N ARG A 162 -10.40 -4.91 -12.11
CA ARG A 162 -11.72 -4.36 -12.46
C ARG A 162 -12.77 -4.49 -11.35
N ARG A 163 -12.35 -4.42 -10.08
CA ARG A 163 -13.23 -4.53 -8.90
C ARG A 163 -13.78 -3.15 -8.52
N ARG A 164 -14.92 -2.77 -9.10
CA ARG A 164 -15.58 -1.46 -8.88
C ARG A 164 -15.81 -1.12 -7.41
N HIS A 165 -16.24 -2.10 -6.61
CA HIS A 165 -16.48 -1.91 -5.17
C HIS A 165 -15.21 -1.44 -4.45
N LEU A 166 -14.05 -2.05 -4.73
CA LEU A 166 -12.78 -1.69 -4.11
C LEU A 166 -12.30 -0.29 -4.54
N ILE A 167 -12.48 0.06 -5.82
CA ILE A 167 -12.13 1.39 -6.33
C ILE A 167 -12.94 2.46 -5.60
N ILE A 168 -14.26 2.29 -5.53
CA ILE A 168 -15.18 3.26 -4.91
C ILE A 168 -14.91 3.35 -3.41
N SER A 169 -14.74 2.22 -2.71
CA SER A 169 -14.47 2.23 -1.28
C SER A 169 -13.17 2.95 -0.94
N SER A 170 -12.10 2.67 -1.69
CA SER A 170 -10.77 3.25 -1.46
C SER A 170 -10.72 4.73 -1.83
N PHE A 171 -11.37 5.12 -2.93
CA PHE A 171 -11.52 6.53 -3.30
C PHE A 171 -12.32 7.30 -2.26
N ARG A 172 -13.40 6.70 -1.72
CA ARG A 172 -14.18 7.30 -0.63
C ARG A 172 -13.33 7.46 0.63
N THR A 173 -12.51 6.46 0.99
CA THR A 173 -11.57 6.55 2.12
C THR A 173 -10.62 7.72 1.97
N LEU A 174 -9.99 7.84 0.80
CA LEU A 174 -9.06 8.93 0.48
C LEU A 174 -9.76 10.30 0.55
N PHE A 175 -10.93 10.41 -0.08
CA PHE A 175 -11.69 11.66 -0.13
C PHE A 175 -12.18 12.10 1.25
N VAL A 176 -12.79 11.19 2.02
CA VAL A 176 -13.25 11.48 3.39
C VAL A 176 -12.06 11.80 4.29
N GLY A 177 -10.97 11.05 4.19
CA GLY A 177 -9.74 11.28 4.95
C GLY A 177 -9.22 12.69 4.77
N PHE A 178 -8.92 13.08 3.52
CA PHE A 178 -8.42 14.41 3.23
C PHE A 178 -9.43 15.50 3.60
N THR A 179 -10.72 15.28 3.34
CA THR A 179 -11.76 16.27 3.70
C THR A 179 -11.80 16.54 5.20
N VAL A 180 -11.78 15.48 6.02
CA VAL A 180 -11.78 15.60 7.49
C VAL A 180 -10.50 16.27 7.97
N ALA A 181 -9.34 15.84 7.46
CA ALA A 181 -8.05 16.41 7.83
C ALA A 181 -7.96 17.91 7.47
N ILE A 182 -8.34 18.28 6.24
CA ILE A 182 -8.39 19.68 5.78
C ILE A 182 -9.36 20.49 6.64
N ALA A 183 -10.55 19.96 6.95
CA ALA A 183 -11.53 20.67 7.76
C ALA A 183 -11.03 20.95 9.19
N ILE A 184 -10.34 19.98 9.81
CA ILE A 184 -9.72 20.16 11.14
C ILE A 184 -8.62 21.21 11.07
N THR A 185 -7.71 21.10 10.10
CA THR A 185 -6.60 22.05 9.94
C THR A 185 -7.11 23.44 9.59
N PHE A 186 -8.15 23.56 8.77
CA PHE A 186 -8.82 24.82 8.45
C PHE A 186 -9.41 25.46 9.71
N ALA A 187 -10.11 24.69 10.55
CA ALA A 187 -10.66 25.21 11.80
C ALA A 187 -9.55 25.71 12.74
N CYS A 188 -8.45 24.97 12.86
CA CYS A 188 -7.28 25.40 13.64
C CYS A 188 -6.61 26.66 13.06
N ALA A 189 -6.48 26.75 11.75
CA ALA A 189 -5.94 27.91 11.05
C ALA A 189 -6.84 29.14 11.22
N LEU A 190 -8.17 28.96 11.15
CA LEU A 190 -9.14 30.02 11.38
C LEU A 190 -9.04 30.54 12.82
N VAL A 191 -9.02 29.66 13.83
CA VAL A 191 -8.84 30.07 15.24
C VAL A 191 -7.54 30.85 15.41
N SER A 192 -6.45 30.41 14.79
CA SER A 192 -5.15 31.08 14.85
C SER A 192 -5.15 32.45 14.15
N TYR A 193 -5.91 32.59 13.06
CA TYR A 193 -6.15 33.88 12.40
C TYR A 193 -6.94 34.83 13.30
N TRP A 194 -8.01 34.37 13.94
CA TRP A 194 -8.80 35.18 14.90
C TRP A 194 -7.97 35.62 16.12
N LEU A 195 -7.01 34.80 16.56
CA LEU A 195 -6.08 35.15 17.64
C LEU A 195 -4.95 36.11 17.18
N GLY A 196 -4.88 36.45 15.89
CA GLY A 196 -3.85 37.31 15.32
C GLY A 196 -2.46 36.66 15.22
N TRP A 197 -2.38 35.32 15.29
CA TRP A 197 -1.11 34.59 15.19
C TRP A 197 -0.64 34.42 13.74
N ILE A 198 -1.55 34.54 12.78
CA ILE A 198 -1.31 34.32 11.36
C ILE A 198 -1.93 35.47 10.56
N ASP A 199 -1.21 35.97 9.55
CA ASP A 199 -1.69 36.95 8.57
C ASP A 199 -1.55 36.40 7.14
N ILE A 200 -2.29 36.97 6.19
CA ILE A 200 -2.20 36.67 4.75
C ILE A 200 -0.75 36.84 4.24
N HIS A 201 -0.01 37.81 4.78
CA HIS A 201 1.39 38.04 4.40
C HIS A 201 2.32 36.86 4.74
N ASN A 202 1.93 35.99 5.68
CA ASN A 202 2.71 34.80 6.01
C ASN A 202 2.67 33.76 4.89
N LEU A 203 1.66 33.74 4.01
CA LEU A 203 1.63 32.85 2.85
C LEU A 203 2.48 33.39 1.69
N THR A 204 2.45 34.70 1.46
CA THR A 204 3.06 35.33 0.29
C THR A 204 4.59 35.42 0.38
N ARG A 205 5.15 35.37 1.61
CA ARG A 205 6.59 35.58 1.86
C ARG A 205 7.44 34.30 1.82
N ASN A 206 6.81 33.13 1.67
CA ASN A 206 7.49 31.83 1.79
C ASN A 206 7.98 31.32 0.43
N GLU A 207 8.95 32.00 -0.18
CA GLU A 207 9.56 31.57 -1.44
C GLU A 207 10.17 30.15 -1.35
N GLU A 208 10.70 29.77 -0.18
CA GLU A 208 11.31 28.46 0.05
C GLU A 208 10.29 27.30 0.13
N VAL A 209 9.01 27.57 0.42
CA VAL A 209 7.97 26.51 0.44
C VAL A 209 7.13 26.52 -0.82
N GLN A 210 7.14 27.61 -1.61
CA GLN A 210 6.37 27.68 -2.85
C GLN A 210 6.79 26.62 -3.89
N PHE A 211 8.03 26.12 -3.88
CA PHE A 211 8.43 25.02 -4.77
C PHE A 211 7.74 23.67 -4.43
N ILE A 212 7.33 23.49 -3.17
CA ILE A 212 6.68 22.26 -2.69
C ILE A 212 5.17 22.30 -3.01
N VAL A 213 4.59 23.50 -2.97
CA VAL A 213 3.15 23.70 -2.99
C VAL A 213 2.62 24.08 -4.37
N LYS A 214 3.38 24.83 -5.18
CA LYS A 214 2.89 25.25 -6.49
C LYS A 214 2.88 24.08 -7.48
N PRO A 215 1.79 23.93 -8.26
CA PRO A 215 1.72 22.92 -9.28
C PRO A 215 2.76 23.17 -10.37
N ASP A 216 3.71 22.26 -10.47
CA ASP A 216 4.77 22.26 -11.48
C ASP A 216 4.73 20.96 -12.27
N ARG A 217 5.19 20.98 -13.52
CA ARG A 217 5.28 19.81 -14.40
C ARG A 217 6.11 18.70 -13.76
N TRP A 218 7.11 19.08 -12.96
CA TRP A 218 7.93 18.16 -12.19
C TRP A 218 7.15 17.42 -11.10
N SER A 219 6.13 18.04 -10.48
CA SER A 219 5.28 17.37 -9.49
C SER A 219 4.55 16.17 -10.08
N PHE A 220 4.10 16.27 -11.34
CA PHE A 220 3.48 15.15 -12.03
C PHE A 220 4.48 14.01 -12.27
N ILE A 221 5.71 14.30 -12.71
CA ILE A 221 6.75 13.28 -12.89
C ILE A 221 7.07 12.59 -11.56
N VAL A 222 7.20 13.36 -10.48
CA VAL A 222 7.43 12.82 -9.13
C VAL A 222 6.26 11.95 -8.68
N ALA A 223 5.02 12.37 -8.92
CA ALA A 223 3.84 11.57 -8.62
C ALA A 223 3.79 10.24 -9.41
N LEU A 224 4.23 10.25 -10.68
CA LEU A 224 4.38 9.01 -11.45
C LEU A 224 5.44 8.09 -10.83
N LEU A 225 6.63 8.61 -10.53
CA LEU A 225 7.70 7.81 -9.92
C LEU A 225 7.29 7.27 -8.55
N ALA A 226 6.62 8.09 -7.74
CA ALA A 226 6.11 7.70 -6.44
C ALA A 226 5.00 6.64 -6.52
N GLY A 227 4.09 6.74 -7.49
CA GLY A 227 3.08 5.71 -7.74
C GLY A 227 3.70 4.36 -8.10
N ALA A 228 4.73 4.37 -8.95
CA ALA A 228 5.46 3.16 -9.30
C ALA A 228 6.21 2.57 -8.11
N ALA A 229 7.03 3.39 -7.43
CA ALA A 229 7.81 2.97 -6.28
C ALA A 229 6.94 2.48 -5.11
N GLY A 230 5.80 3.14 -4.87
CA GLY A 230 4.85 2.75 -3.85
C GLY A 230 4.23 1.38 -4.12
N VAL A 231 3.79 1.13 -5.36
CA VAL A 231 3.29 -0.19 -5.77
C VAL A 231 4.37 -1.27 -5.69
N LEU A 232 5.59 -0.98 -6.16
CA LEU A 232 6.72 -1.92 -6.08
C LEU A 232 7.02 -2.28 -4.63
N SER A 233 7.06 -1.30 -3.73
CA SER A 233 7.34 -1.54 -2.31
C SER A 233 6.24 -2.37 -1.62
N VAL A 234 4.97 -2.09 -1.90
CA VAL A 234 3.85 -2.88 -1.35
C VAL A 234 3.89 -4.32 -1.88
N THR A 235 4.18 -4.50 -3.17
CA THR A 235 4.23 -5.83 -3.80
C THR A 235 5.45 -6.66 -3.40
N ALA A 236 6.60 -6.02 -3.17
CA ALA A 236 7.81 -6.66 -2.66
C ALA A 236 7.76 -6.93 -1.13
N GLY A 237 6.71 -6.50 -0.42
CA GLY A 237 6.60 -6.65 1.03
C GLY A 237 7.55 -5.75 1.83
N LYS A 238 8.28 -4.83 1.19
CA LYS A 238 9.31 -3.98 1.81
C LYS A 238 8.74 -2.63 2.24
N SER A 239 8.09 -2.56 3.40
CA SER A 239 7.47 -1.32 3.91
C SER A 239 8.44 -0.15 4.13
N SER A 240 9.74 -0.40 4.33
CA SER A 240 10.74 0.65 4.57
C SER A 240 11.04 1.49 3.32
N ALA A 241 10.88 0.94 2.11
CA ALA A 241 11.11 1.66 0.87
C ALA A 241 10.07 2.77 0.61
N LEU A 242 8.88 2.67 1.22
CA LEU A 242 7.82 3.68 1.10
C LEU A 242 8.20 5.00 1.77
N ILE A 243 9.07 5.00 2.78
CA ILE A 243 9.42 6.21 3.54
C ILE A 243 10.04 7.27 2.63
N GLY A 244 10.98 6.89 1.76
CA GLY A 244 11.61 7.82 0.80
C GLY A 244 10.65 8.32 -0.27
N VAL A 245 9.70 7.48 -0.67
CA VAL A 245 8.63 7.85 -1.60
C VAL A 245 7.70 8.89 -0.97
N PHE A 246 7.35 8.73 0.30
CA PHE A 246 6.48 9.66 1.03
C PHE A 246 7.07 11.06 1.07
N ILE A 247 8.37 11.20 1.34
CA ILE A 247 9.08 12.49 1.36
C ILE A 247 9.01 13.21 0.01
N SER A 248 8.88 12.47 -1.09
CA SER A 248 8.89 13.07 -2.42
C SER A 248 7.49 13.57 -2.86
N VAL A 249 6.41 13.07 -2.26
CA VAL A 249 5.05 13.39 -2.69
C VAL A 249 4.46 14.52 -1.88
N THR A 250 3.86 15.48 -2.57
CA THR A 250 3.37 16.74 -1.98
C THR A 250 1.87 16.71 -1.68
N THR A 251 1.25 15.54 -1.51
CA THR A 251 -0.19 15.37 -1.20
C THR A 251 -0.59 15.98 0.15
N VAL A 252 0.07 15.55 1.24
CA VAL A 252 -0.18 16.09 2.59
C VAL A 252 0.19 17.59 2.67
N PRO A 253 1.35 18.05 2.15
CA PRO A 253 1.66 19.47 2.07
C PRO A 253 0.61 20.28 1.31
N ALA A 254 0.14 19.80 0.15
CA ALA A 254 -0.90 20.48 -0.63
C ALA A 254 -2.22 20.56 0.14
N ALA A 255 -2.59 19.51 0.89
CA ALA A 255 -3.77 19.53 1.75
C ALA A 255 -3.64 20.52 2.92
N GLY A 256 -2.47 20.56 3.57
CA GLY A 256 -2.17 21.50 4.65
C GLY A 256 -2.19 22.95 4.16
N TYR A 257 -1.58 23.21 3.01
CA TYR A 257 -1.61 24.52 2.38
C TYR A 257 -3.01 24.94 1.96
N LEU A 258 -3.78 24.03 1.36
CA LEU A 258 -5.18 24.24 1.01
C LEU A 258 -6.01 24.67 2.23
N ALA A 259 -5.84 23.98 3.36
CA ALA A 259 -6.54 24.31 4.60
C ALA A 259 -6.20 25.72 5.11
N VAL A 260 -4.92 26.10 5.08
CA VAL A 260 -4.45 27.43 5.50
C VAL A 260 -4.90 28.53 4.53
N ALA A 261 -4.79 28.29 3.22
CA ALA A 261 -5.23 29.23 2.18
C ALA A 261 -6.74 29.48 2.21
N LEU A 262 -7.54 28.43 2.50
CA LEU A 262 -8.97 28.56 2.73
C LEU A 262 -9.25 29.46 3.95
N ALA A 263 -8.53 29.27 5.06
CA ALA A 263 -8.70 30.07 6.28
C ALA A 263 -8.37 31.55 6.06
N LEU A 264 -7.42 31.84 5.17
CA LEU A 264 -6.97 33.19 4.83
C LEU A 264 -7.74 33.81 3.65
N GLY A 265 -8.63 33.06 2.99
CA GLY A 265 -9.47 33.56 1.90
C GLY A 265 -8.76 33.75 0.56
N ASP A 266 -7.57 33.18 0.36
CA ASP A 266 -6.82 33.29 -0.90
C ASP A 266 -7.28 32.24 -1.92
N TRP A 267 -8.31 32.57 -2.68
CA TRP A 267 -8.91 31.67 -3.67
C TRP A 267 -7.97 31.23 -4.80
N LYS A 268 -6.92 32.01 -5.12
CA LYS A 268 -5.96 31.64 -6.16
C LYS A 268 -5.10 30.48 -5.69
N GLU A 269 -4.62 30.59 -4.46
CA GLU A 269 -3.79 29.58 -3.79
C GLU A 269 -4.59 28.31 -3.47
N VAL A 270 -5.87 28.45 -3.14
CA VAL A 270 -6.83 27.33 -2.99
C VAL A 270 -6.93 26.53 -4.29
N ALA A 271 -7.19 27.19 -5.43
CA ALA A 271 -7.34 26.51 -6.72
C ALA A 271 -6.05 25.78 -7.12
N GLY A 272 -4.90 26.40 -6.91
CA GLY A 272 -3.58 25.80 -7.13
C GLY A 272 -3.40 24.51 -6.33
N SER A 273 -3.72 24.53 -5.04
CA SER A 273 -3.52 23.39 -4.14
C SER A 273 -4.48 22.22 -4.41
N VAL A 274 -5.73 22.53 -4.76
CA VAL A 274 -6.69 21.52 -5.22
C VAL A 274 -6.18 20.86 -6.50
N SER A 275 -5.66 21.64 -7.45
CA SER A 275 -5.11 21.09 -8.70
C SER A 275 -3.89 20.20 -8.44
N GLN A 276 -3.01 20.62 -7.54
CA GLN A 276 -1.79 19.87 -7.17
C GLN A 276 -2.15 18.54 -6.50
N LEU A 277 -3.07 18.56 -5.55
CA LEU A 277 -3.56 17.34 -4.89
C LEU A 277 -4.19 16.38 -5.90
N ALA A 278 -5.01 16.89 -6.83
CA ALA A 278 -5.63 16.08 -7.87
C ALA A 278 -4.60 15.47 -8.85
N VAL A 279 -3.63 16.26 -9.31
CA VAL A 279 -2.56 15.81 -10.22
C VAL A 279 -1.69 14.75 -9.55
N ASN A 280 -1.32 14.94 -8.28
CA ASN A 280 -0.52 13.97 -7.53
C ASN A 280 -1.24 12.64 -7.37
N ILE A 281 -2.50 12.67 -6.91
CA ILE A 281 -3.30 11.45 -6.74
C ILE A 281 -3.51 10.76 -8.09
N ALA A 282 -3.86 11.49 -9.14
CA ALA A 282 -4.07 10.93 -10.47
C ALA A 282 -2.77 10.32 -11.04
N GLY A 283 -1.64 11.03 -10.92
CA GLY A 283 -0.33 10.54 -11.36
C GLY A 283 0.06 9.25 -10.64
N MET A 284 -0.09 9.19 -9.32
CA MET A 284 0.19 7.98 -8.56
C MET A 284 -0.72 6.81 -8.97
N ILE A 285 -2.02 7.06 -9.20
CA ILE A 285 -2.95 6.02 -9.64
C ILE A 285 -2.59 5.51 -11.04
N ILE A 286 -2.32 6.40 -11.99
CA ILE A 286 -1.97 6.05 -13.37
C ILE A 286 -0.69 5.21 -13.39
N SER A 287 0.37 5.71 -12.75
CA SER A 287 1.66 5.03 -12.72
C SER A 287 1.61 3.73 -11.94
N GLY A 288 1.01 3.74 -10.75
CA GLY A 288 0.87 2.53 -9.95
C GLY A 288 0.07 1.44 -10.65
N THR A 289 -1.01 1.80 -11.36
CA THR A 289 -1.78 0.85 -12.19
C THR A 289 -0.95 0.32 -13.36
N ALA A 290 -0.18 1.19 -14.02
CA ALA A 290 0.72 0.79 -15.11
C ALA A 290 1.79 -0.20 -14.61
N THR A 291 2.41 0.08 -13.46
CA THR A 291 3.38 -0.81 -12.80
C THR A 291 2.77 -2.17 -12.48
N LEU A 292 1.57 -2.21 -11.89
CA LEU A 292 0.87 -3.46 -11.63
C LEU A 292 0.54 -4.23 -12.92
N LEU A 293 0.19 -3.54 -14.00
CA LEU A 293 -0.06 -4.16 -15.31
C LEU A 293 1.21 -4.77 -15.89
N VAL A 294 2.35 -4.08 -15.76
CA VAL A 294 3.65 -4.58 -16.17
C VAL A 294 4.03 -5.81 -15.35
N GLN A 295 3.98 -5.74 -14.01
CA GLN A 295 4.22 -6.88 -13.13
C GLN A 295 3.32 -8.05 -13.49
N ARG A 296 2.01 -7.81 -13.68
CA ARG A 296 1.07 -8.86 -14.08
C ARG A 296 1.34 -9.44 -15.47
N LYS A 297 1.95 -8.71 -16.40
CA LYS A 297 2.20 -9.21 -17.76
C LYS A 297 3.49 -10.04 -17.83
N PHE A 298 4.54 -9.62 -17.12
CA PHE A 298 5.86 -10.24 -17.20
C PHE A 298 6.06 -11.34 -16.15
N TRP A 299 5.42 -11.27 -14.97
CA TRP A 299 5.60 -12.25 -13.90
C TRP A 299 4.79 -13.58 -13.98
N PRO A 300 3.73 -13.75 -14.81
CA PRO A 300 3.08 -15.06 -14.99
C PRO A 300 3.92 -16.07 -15.79
N GLN A 301 5.05 -15.64 -16.37
CA GLN A 301 5.84 -16.50 -17.26
C GLN A 301 6.90 -17.33 -16.54
N VAL A 302 7.16 -17.03 -15.27
CA VAL A 302 8.24 -17.66 -14.51
C VAL A 302 7.80 -19.03 -13.94
N GLY A 303 6.50 -19.27 -13.73
CA GLY A 303 5.95 -20.58 -13.31
C GLY A 303 5.32 -21.43 -14.43
N ARG A 304 5.41 -21.03 -15.71
CA ARG A 304 4.82 -21.78 -16.85
C ARG A 304 5.84 -22.45 -17.77
N ARG A 305 7.13 -22.33 -17.46
CA ARG A 305 8.23 -22.84 -18.31
C ARG A 305 8.86 -24.15 -17.82
N SER A 306 8.35 -24.78 -16.74
CA SER A 306 8.81 -26.11 -16.29
C SER A 306 7.92 -27.28 -16.76
N SER A 307 7.09 -27.07 -17.78
CA SER A 307 6.33 -28.15 -18.43
C SER A 307 6.62 -28.20 -19.93
N VAL A 308 7.86 -28.57 -20.28
CA VAL A 308 8.22 -29.30 -21.51
C VAL A 308 9.32 -30.29 -21.15
#